data_AF-A0A2S8JIT4-F1
#
_entry.id   AF-A0A2S8JIT4-F1
#
_cell.length_a   1.000
_cell.length_b   1.000
_cell.length_c   1.000
_cell.angle_alpha   90.00
_cell.angle_beta   90.00
_cell.angle_gamma   90.00
#
_symmetry.space_group_name_H-M   'P 1'
#
loop_
_entity.id
_entity.type
_entity.pdbx_description
1 polymer ?
#
loop_
_entity_poly.entity_id
_entity_poly.type
_entity_poly.pdbx_seq_one_letter_code
_entity_poly.pdbx_strand_id
1 'polypeptide(L)'
;MSVMRRTIAAATVGIAATFGLSGTAAAEPATPDVPGLAELRTQADKPEAKAAVEALATSTVLHDVAGAYTPFLYTAPTVGCGTVAPVTLTLASGTTGPTAEVKANEISFQALSAYPGVVKSSGLNVAWINTNTGASGILPLDGVTEGGYPALNKVVATGAGTVVASIFGTVGYTNATCYVLPTVGSFFVPEEGPLPSEAAQPAPAPAPPA
;
A
#
# COMPACT_ATOMS: atom_id res chain seq x y z
N MET A 1 -53.66 -1.83 -20.28
CA MET A 1 -53.75 -2.52 -21.59
C MET A 1 -52.84 -1.73 -22.52
N SER A 2 -51.74 -2.26 -23.07
CA SER A 2 -51.55 -3.57 -23.69
C SER A 2 -50.12 -4.09 -23.48
N VAL A 3 -50.04 -5.41 -23.31
CA VAL A 3 -48.82 -6.21 -23.18
C VAL A 3 -48.31 -6.56 -24.58
N MET A 4 -47.01 -6.42 -24.84
CA MET A 4 -46.39 -7.02 -26.02
C MET A 4 -45.19 -7.86 -25.59
N ARG A 5 -45.42 -9.18 -25.53
CA ARG A 5 -44.41 -10.22 -25.31
C ARG A 5 -43.55 -10.37 -26.57
N ARG A 6 -42.23 -10.48 -26.41
CA ARG A 6 -41.32 -10.98 -27.45
C ARG A 6 -40.49 -12.13 -26.88
N THR A 7 -40.91 -13.34 -27.20
CA THR A 7 -40.17 -14.61 -27.13
C THR A 7 -39.33 -14.78 -28.40
N ILE A 8 -38.01 -14.99 -28.33
CA ILE A 8 -37.25 -15.67 -29.39
C ILE A 8 -36.09 -16.51 -28.82
N ALA A 9 -36.20 -17.82 -29.07
CA ALA A 9 -35.22 -18.86 -29.40
C ALA A 9 -33.97 -19.10 -28.53
N ALA A 10 -33.98 -20.28 -27.89
CA ALA A 10 -32.80 -21.01 -27.47
C ALA A 10 -32.02 -21.53 -28.69
N ALA A 11 -30.72 -21.25 -28.74
CA ALA A 11 -29.79 -21.87 -29.68
C ALA A 11 -28.95 -22.90 -28.91
N THR A 12 -29.28 -24.17 -29.08
CA THR A 12 -28.44 -25.30 -28.66
C THR A 12 -27.28 -25.45 -29.64
N VAL A 13 -26.05 -25.25 -29.17
CA VAL A 13 -24.85 -25.69 -29.88
C VAL A 13 -24.22 -26.80 -29.05
N GLY A 14 -24.25 -28.02 -29.59
CA GLY A 14 -23.55 -29.16 -29.04
C GLY A 14 -22.07 -29.12 -29.37
N ILE A 15 -21.25 -29.56 -28.42
CA ILE A 15 -19.88 -30.01 -28.68
C ILE A 15 -19.76 -31.37 -28.01
N ALA A 16 -19.69 -32.42 -28.83
CA ALA A 16 -19.21 -33.72 -28.43
C ALA A 16 -17.73 -33.79 -28.83
N ALA A 17 -16.83 -33.87 -27.85
CA ALA A 17 -15.46 -34.32 -28.02
C ALA A 17 -14.95 -34.86 -26.68
N THR A 18 -15.10 -36.17 -26.49
CA THR A 18 -14.39 -36.92 -25.46
C THR A 18 -12.91 -37.00 -25.85
N PHE A 19 -12.10 -36.11 -25.31
CA PHE A 19 -10.65 -36.26 -25.25
C PHE A 19 -10.26 -36.49 -23.79
N GLY A 20 -9.74 -37.69 -23.50
CA GLY A 20 -9.05 -37.97 -22.26
C GLY A 20 -7.81 -37.08 -22.18
N LEU A 21 -7.86 -36.10 -21.30
CA LEU A 21 -6.71 -35.31 -20.88
C LEU A 21 -6.56 -35.50 -19.37
N SER A 22 -5.39 -36.00 -19.02
CA SER A 22 -4.78 -36.07 -17.71
C SER A 22 -5.27 -34.93 -16.81
N GLY A 23 -5.70 -35.27 -15.59
CA GLY A 23 -6.18 -34.31 -14.61
C GLY A 23 -5.19 -33.15 -14.45
N THR A 24 -5.58 -31.97 -14.93
CA THR A 24 -5.07 -30.74 -14.36
C THR A 24 -5.68 -30.69 -12.98
N ALA A 25 -4.90 -31.07 -11.96
CA ALA A 25 -5.10 -30.50 -10.64
C ALA A 25 -5.00 -28.98 -10.84
N ALA A 26 -6.15 -28.33 -11.02
CA ALA A 26 -6.24 -26.93 -10.69
C ALA A 26 -5.89 -26.93 -9.20
N ALA A 27 -4.68 -26.47 -8.87
CA ALA A 27 -4.40 -26.07 -7.52
C ALA A 27 -5.46 -25.01 -7.21
N GLU A 28 -6.47 -25.42 -6.44
CA GLU A 28 -7.37 -24.47 -5.77
C GLU A 28 -6.43 -23.42 -5.17
N PRO A 29 -6.58 -22.13 -5.52
CA PRO A 29 -5.76 -21.10 -4.90
C PRO A 29 -5.87 -21.31 -3.41
N ALA A 30 -4.76 -21.66 -2.76
CA ALA A 30 -4.76 -21.91 -1.33
C ALA A 30 -5.31 -20.64 -0.70
N THR A 31 -6.55 -20.69 -0.19
CA THR A 31 -7.13 -19.57 0.54
C THR A 31 -6.17 -19.27 1.68
N PRO A 32 -5.49 -18.12 1.67
CA PRO A 32 -4.53 -17.82 2.71
C PRO A 32 -5.28 -17.86 4.04
N ASP A 33 -4.87 -18.75 4.92
CA ASP A 33 -5.56 -18.99 6.18
C ASP A 33 -5.19 -17.85 7.13
N VAL A 34 -5.93 -16.74 7.04
CA VAL A 34 -5.71 -15.57 7.88
C VAL A 34 -6.17 -15.92 9.30
N PRO A 35 -5.26 -15.94 10.30
CA PRO A 35 -5.63 -16.29 11.67
C PRO A 35 -6.74 -15.38 12.20
N GLY A 36 -7.81 -15.99 12.74
CA GLY A 36 -8.93 -15.28 13.36
C GLY A 36 -10.03 -14.79 12.40
N LEU A 37 -9.85 -14.91 11.07
CA LEU A 37 -10.87 -14.46 10.12
C LEU A 37 -12.16 -15.31 10.18
N ALA A 38 -12.04 -16.62 10.43
CA ALA A 38 -13.19 -17.51 10.63
C ALA A 38 -14.03 -17.10 11.85
N GLU A 39 -13.37 -16.77 12.97
CA GLU A 39 -14.01 -16.28 14.19
C GLU A 39 -14.61 -14.88 14.00
N LEU A 40 -14.00 -14.04 13.18
CA LEU A 40 -14.58 -12.73 12.86
C LEU A 40 -15.86 -12.87 12.02
N ARG A 41 -15.92 -13.85 11.13
CA ARG A 41 -17.13 -14.18 10.36
C ARG A 41 -18.27 -14.69 11.24
N THR A 42 -17.98 -15.43 12.31
CA THR A 42 -19.00 -15.92 13.25
C THR A 42 -19.58 -14.79 14.10
N GLN A 43 -18.81 -13.74 14.40
CA GLN A 43 -19.25 -12.55 15.14
C GLN A 43 -20.05 -11.55 14.29
N ALA A 44 -20.02 -11.67 12.96
CA ALA A 44 -20.70 -10.76 12.05
C ALA A 44 -22.20 -11.09 11.90
N ASP A 45 -23.02 -10.67 12.85
CA ASP A 45 -24.46 -11.01 12.87
C ASP A 45 -25.31 -10.22 11.86
N LYS A 46 -24.89 -8.99 11.55
CA LYS A 46 -25.63 -8.06 10.66
C LYS A 46 -25.11 -8.12 9.22
N PRO A 47 -25.97 -7.89 8.20
CA PRO A 47 -25.56 -7.93 6.80
C PRO A 47 -24.42 -6.93 6.49
N GLU A 48 -24.41 -5.76 7.12
CA GLU A 48 -23.33 -4.77 6.95
C GLU A 48 -22.02 -5.25 7.58
N ALA A 49 -22.09 -5.93 8.73
CA ALA A 49 -20.92 -6.51 9.38
C ALA A 49 -20.32 -7.64 8.53
N LYS A 50 -21.18 -8.50 7.95
CA LYS A 50 -20.73 -9.57 7.03
C LYS A 50 -20.05 -8.99 5.80
N ALA A 51 -20.63 -7.93 5.20
CA ALA A 51 -20.02 -7.25 4.07
C ALA A 51 -18.65 -6.64 4.43
N ALA A 52 -18.51 -6.05 5.62
CA ALA A 52 -17.24 -5.52 6.10
C ALA A 52 -16.18 -6.62 6.34
N VAL A 53 -16.58 -7.76 6.91
CA VAL A 53 -15.66 -8.90 7.14
C VAL A 53 -15.22 -9.53 5.83
N GLU A 54 -16.09 -9.62 4.82
CA GLU A 54 -15.66 -10.13 3.50
C GLU A 54 -14.81 -9.11 2.73
N ALA A 55 -15.04 -7.80 2.90
CA ALA A 55 -14.12 -6.79 2.39
C ALA A 55 -12.74 -6.89 3.03
N LEU A 56 -12.69 -7.21 4.34
CA LEU A 56 -11.43 -7.49 5.03
C LEU A 56 -10.78 -8.76 4.50
N ALA A 57 -11.53 -9.85 4.34
CA ALA A 57 -11.05 -11.14 3.83
C ALA A 57 -10.40 -11.07 2.44
N THR A 58 -10.82 -10.11 1.62
CA THR A 58 -10.31 -9.89 0.26
C THR A 58 -9.21 -8.83 0.20
N SER A 59 -8.81 -8.28 1.35
CA SER A 59 -7.76 -7.27 1.44
C SER A 59 -6.38 -7.88 1.28
N THR A 60 -5.57 -7.30 0.39
CA THR A 60 -4.18 -7.68 0.19
C THR A 60 -3.29 -7.41 1.41
N VAL A 61 -3.74 -6.55 2.33
CA VAL A 61 -3.03 -6.24 3.60
C VAL A 61 -2.99 -7.44 4.54
N LEU A 62 -3.92 -8.40 4.41
CA LEU A 62 -3.91 -9.64 5.20
C LEU A 62 -2.97 -10.71 4.64
N HIS A 63 -2.41 -10.49 3.46
CA HIS A 63 -1.41 -11.36 2.87
C HIS A 63 -0.01 -10.83 3.21
N ASP A 64 1.02 -11.69 3.16
CA ASP A 64 2.42 -11.26 3.32
C ASP A 64 2.76 -10.19 2.27
N VAL A 65 2.67 -8.92 2.67
CA VAL A 65 3.04 -7.81 1.80
C VAL A 65 4.55 -7.65 1.89
N ALA A 66 5.23 -7.83 0.76
CA ALA A 66 6.57 -7.28 0.58
C ALA A 66 6.47 -5.76 0.76
N GLY A 67 6.88 -5.28 1.94
CA GLY A 67 6.83 -3.90 2.40
C GLY A 67 5.53 -3.47 3.10
N ALA A 68 5.66 -2.95 4.32
CA ALA A 68 4.51 -2.57 5.14
C ALA A 68 4.07 -1.13 4.86
N TYR A 69 2.91 -0.94 4.23
CA TYR A 69 2.23 0.35 4.22
C TYR A 69 1.72 0.66 5.63
N THR A 70 2.24 1.73 6.22
CA THR A 70 1.89 2.16 7.57
C THR A 70 1.42 3.63 7.53
N PRO A 71 0.22 3.97 8.01
CA PRO A 71 -0.18 5.36 8.13
C PRO A 71 0.58 6.06 9.28
N PHE A 72 0.67 7.39 9.20
CA PHE A 72 1.05 8.20 10.36
C PHE A 72 -0.02 8.07 11.46
N LEU A 73 0.36 8.38 12.70
CA LEU A 73 -0.50 8.18 13.88
C LEU A 73 -1.80 8.99 13.83
N TYR A 74 -1.79 10.13 13.13
CA TYR A 74 -2.96 10.98 12.93
C TYR A 74 -2.85 11.74 11.61
N THR A 75 -3.99 12.17 11.08
CA THR A 75 -4.03 13.04 9.90
C THR A 75 -3.61 14.46 10.28
N ALA A 76 -2.82 15.11 9.43
CA ALA A 76 -2.32 16.45 9.68
C ALA A 76 -3.42 17.49 9.42
N PRO A 77 -3.76 18.35 10.40
CA PRO A 77 -4.56 19.53 10.12
C PRO A 77 -3.85 20.40 9.10
N THR A 78 -4.56 20.80 8.06
CA THR A 78 -4.02 21.58 6.96
C THR A 78 -4.83 22.85 6.81
N VAL A 79 -4.17 24.01 6.83
CA VAL A 79 -4.82 25.33 6.89
C VAL A 79 -4.37 26.22 5.75
N GLY A 80 -5.10 27.30 5.48
CA GLY A 80 -4.71 28.30 4.48
C GLY A 80 -4.93 27.88 3.03
N CYS A 81 -5.64 26.78 2.80
CA CYS A 81 -5.97 26.20 1.49
C CYS A 81 -6.96 27.05 0.65
N GLY A 82 -6.86 28.37 0.71
CA GLY A 82 -7.74 29.31 0.00
C GLY A 82 -9.14 29.40 0.61
N THR A 83 -10.09 29.93 -0.17
CA THR A 83 -11.45 30.25 0.30
C THR A 83 -12.43 29.08 0.21
N VAL A 84 -12.16 28.09 -0.65
CA VAL A 84 -13.07 26.95 -0.90
C VAL A 84 -13.02 25.93 0.24
N ALA A 85 -11.84 25.69 0.80
CA ALA A 85 -11.64 24.75 1.91
C ALA A 85 -10.52 25.28 2.81
N PRO A 86 -10.76 26.35 3.61
CA PRO A 86 -9.70 27.03 4.37
C PRO A 86 -9.01 26.14 5.40
N VAL A 87 -9.67 25.05 5.81
CA VAL A 87 -9.12 23.98 6.64
C VAL A 87 -9.49 22.63 6.03
N THR A 88 -8.53 21.72 5.97
CA THR A 88 -8.68 20.34 5.48
C THR A 88 -7.73 19.41 6.24
N LEU A 89 -7.64 18.15 5.80
CA LEU A 89 -6.74 17.14 6.35
C LEU A 89 -5.76 16.66 5.29
N THR A 90 -4.53 16.35 5.73
CA THR A 90 -3.54 15.67 4.91
C THR A 90 -3.21 14.34 5.56
N LEU A 91 -3.43 13.25 4.83
CA LEU A 91 -3.02 11.92 5.23
C LEU A 91 -1.54 11.75 4.90
N ALA A 92 -0.83 10.99 5.74
CA ALA A 92 0.54 10.64 5.51
C ALA A 92 0.76 9.16 5.80
N SER A 93 1.70 8.55 5.11
CA SER A 93 2.09 7.16 5.30
C SER A 93 3.54 6.91 4.92
N GLY A 94 4.06 5.78 5.37
CA GLY A 94 5.35 5.24 5.00
C GLY A 94 5.19 3.81 4.47
N THR A 95 5.90 3.48 3.41
CA THR A 95 6.03 2.11 2.89
C THR A 95 7.46 1.67 3.09
N THR A 96 7.69 0.65 3.90
CA THR A 96 9.04 0.11 4.14
C THR A 96 9.42 -0.90 3.06
N GLY A 97 10.69 -0.95 2.67
CA GLY A 97 11.17 -1.99 1.75
C GLY A 97 11.45 -3.34 2.43
N PRO A 98 11.67 -4.41 1.67
CA PRO A 98 11.77 -4.42 0.19
C PRO A 98 10.39 -4.50 -0.52
N THR A 99 10.18 -3.62 -1.51
CA THR A 99 9.07 -3.65 -2.49
C THR A 99 9.62 -3.46 -3.92
N ALA A 100 8.76 -3.40 -4.94
CA ALA A 100 9.19 -3.09 -6.30
C ALA A 100 9.82 -1.70 -6.44
N GLU A 101 9.36 -0.72 -5.64
CA GLU A 101 9.78 0.68 -5.71
C GLU A 101 10.69 1.13 -4.55
N VAL A 102 10.70 0.39 -3.43
CA VAL A 102 11.44 0.73 -2.20
C VAL A 102 12.45 -0.36 -1.89
N LYS A 103 13.74 -0.02 -1.84
CA LYS A 103 14.77 -1.03 -1.54
C LYS A 103 14.73 -1.41 -0.06
N ALA A 104 15.37 -2.52 0.27
CA ALA A 104 15.60 -2.86 1.66
C ALA A 104 16.32 -1.72 2.40
N ASN A 105 16.03 -1.60 3.70
CA ASN A 105 16.54 -0.52 4.54
C ASN A 105 16.08 0.91 4.15
N GLU A 106 15.13 1.03 3.21
CA GLU A 106 14.53 2.30 2.80
C GLU A 106 13.06 2.40 3.23
N ILE A 107 12.58 3.64 3.33
CA ILE A 107 11.17 3.98 3.48
C ILE A 107 10.77 4.98 2.39
N SER A 108 9.67 4.71 1.69
CA SER A 108 8.94 5.73 0.93
C SER A 108 7.98 6.45 1.85
N PHE A 109 8.22 7.72 2.13
CA PHE A 109 7.24 8.60 2.77
C PHE A 109 6.34 9.22 1.71
N GLN A 110 5.04 9.28 1.98
CA GLN A 110 4.06 9.93 1.11
C GLN A 110 3.04 10.75 1.90
N ALA A 111 2.53 11.80 1.26
CA ALA A 111 1.43 12.61 1.76
C ALA A 111 0.32 12.74 0.71
N LEU A 112 -0.93 12.78 1.17
CA LEU A 112 -2.13 12.93 0.35
C LEU A 112 -3.03 13.98 1.00
N SER A 113 -3.12 15.15 0.37
CA SER A 113 -4.02 16.21 0.85
C SER A 113 -5.45 15.96 0.37
N ALA A 114 -6.42 16.20 1.24
CA ALA A 114 -7.84 16.18 0.88
C ALA A 114 -8.30 17.45 0.15
N TYR A 115 -7.41 18.42 -0.10
CA TYR A 115 -7.75 19.59 -0.90
C TYR A 115 -7.98 19.21 -2.37
N PRO A 116 -9.14 19.58 -2.97
CA PRO A 116 -9.41 19.27 -4.36
C PRO A 116 -8.56 20.14 -5.29
N GLY A 117 -7.61 19.54 -6.00
CA GLY A 117 -6.82 20.27 -6.99
C GLY A 117 -5.59 19.50 -7.44
N VAL A 118 -4.99 19.97 -8.54
CA VAL A 118 -3.71 19.46 -9.02
C VAL A 118 -2.58 20.17 -8.28
N VAL A 119 -1.69 19.40 -7.66
CA VAL A 119 -0.48 19.92 -7.01
C VAL A 119 0.41 20.58 -8.05
N LYS A 120 0.84 21.81 -7.76
CA LYS A 120 1.75 22.60 -8.58
C LYS A 120 3.15 22.71 -7.98
N SER A 121 3.27 22.57 -6.66
CA SER A 121 4.54 22.56 -5.97
C SER A 121 4.44 21.80 -4.65
N SER A 122 5.52 21.11 -4.28
CA SER A 122 5.68 20.53 -2.96
C SER A 122 6.69 21.37 -2.16
N GLY A 123 6.23 21.97 -1.07
CA GLY A 123 7.07 22.51 -0.01
C GLY A 123 6.97 21.66 1.25
N LEU A 124 6.58 20.39 1.13
CA LEU A 124 6.53 19.43 2.22
C LEU A 124 7.92 18.90 2.51
N ASN A 125 8.18 18.63 3.78
CA ASN A 125 9.40 18.02 4.26
C ASN A 125 9.04 16.86 5.19
N VAL A 126 9.93 15.88 5.24
CA VAL A 126 9.95 14.84 6.27
C VAL A 126 11.18 15.03 7.13
N ALA A 127 10.98 15.21 8.44
CA ALA A 127 12.02 15.02 9.44
C ALA A 127 11.94 13.58 9.95
N TRP A 128 13.06 12.88 10.09
CA TRP A 128 13.07 11.50 10.54
C TRP A 128 14.29 11.20 11.43
N ILE A 129 14.14 10.20 12.29
CA ILE A 129 15.20 9.62 13.10
C ILE A 129 14.99 8.11 13.20
N ASN A 130 16.05 7.35 12.97
CA ASN A 130 16.13 5.93 13.29
C ASN A 130 16.59 5.79 14.75
N THR A 131 15.71 5.32 15.62
CA THR A 131 15.98 5.22 17.06
C THR A 131 16.96 4.11 17.41
N ASN A 132 17.24 3.18 16.49
CA ASN A 132 18.19 2.09 16.69
C ASN A 132 19.62 2.51 16.34
N THR A 133 19.80 3.32 15.30
CA THR A 133 21.13 3.71 14.79
C THR A 133 21.53 5.15 15.09
N GLY A 134 20.55 6.01 15.42
CA GLY A 134 20.75 7.46 15.56
C GLY A 134 20.83 8.21 14.22
N ALA A 135 20.73 7.51 13.08
CA ALA A 135 20.66 8.15 11.77
C ALA A 135 19.41 9.05 11.69
N SER A 136 19.55 10.24 11.11
CA SER A 136 18.45 11.21 11.03
C SER A 136 18.63 12.16 9.85
N GLY A 137 17.55 12.87 9.49
CA GLY A 137 17.60 13.87 8.44
C GLY A 137 16.30 14.65 8.29
N ILE A 138 16.37 15.73 7.52
CA ILE A 138 15.21 16.48 7.05
C ILE A 138 15.33 16.59 5.53
N LEU A 139 14.37 16.05 4.80
CA LEU A 139 14.40 16.03 3.34
C LEU A 139 13.06 16.53 2.77
N PRO A 140 13.08 17.20 1.61
CA PRO A 140 11.85 17.58 0.92
C PRO A 140 11.14 16.35 0.35
N LEU A 141 9.81 16.40 0.32
CA LEU A 141 8.94 15.46 -0.40
C LEU A 141 8.80 15.96 -1.85
N ASP A 142 9.87 15.78 -2.61
CA ASP A 142 10.10 16.37 -3.94
C ASP A 142 10.01 15.36 -5.08
N GLY A 143 9.37 14.22 -4.86
CA GLY A 143 9.15 13.22 -5.90
C GLY A 143 8.42 13.80 -7.11
N VAL A 144 8.48 13.08 -8.22
CA VAL A 144 7.80 13.42 -9.45
C VAL A 144 7.07 12.20 -9.98
N THR A 145 5.84 12.42 -10.45
CA THR A 145 5.06 11.41 -11.18
C THR A 145 5.67 11.18 -12.57
N GLU A 146 5.31 10.08 -13.23
CA GLU A 146 5.72 9.80 -14.61
C GLU A 146 5.33 10.92 -15.59
N GLY A 147 4.20 11.61 -15.33
CA GLY A 147 3.76 12.77 -16.09
C GLY A 147 4.48 14.09 -15.77
N GLY A 148 5.52 14.06 -14.93
CA GLY A 148 6.33 15.24 -14.56
C GLY A 148 5.68 16.18 -13.54
N TYR A 149 4.55 15.80 -12.94
CA TYR A 149 3.93 16.58 -11.87
C TYR A 149 4.62 16.31 -10.52
N PRO A 150 4.72 17.30 -9.62
CA PRO A 150 5.20 17.09 -8.26
C PRO A 150 4.37 16.03 -7.55
N ALA A 151 5.04 14.99 -7.07
CA ALA A 151 4.52 13.99 -6.16
C ALA A 151 4.93 14.37 -4.74
N LEU A 152 4.01 14.19 -3.79
CA LEU A 152 4.23 14.51 -2.38
C LEU A 152 4.89 13.32 -1.67
N ASN A 153 5.98 12.79 -2.22
CA ASN A 153 6.66 11.61 -1.71
C ASN A 153 8.19 11.72 -1.77
N LYS A 154 8.86 10.86 -1.00
CA LYS A 154 10.32 10.71 -1.00
C LYS A 154 10.71 9.32 -0.51
N VAL A 155 11.60 8.65 -1.23
CA VAL A 155 12.30 7.46 -0.74
C VAL A 155 13.55 7.89 0.01
N VAL A 156 13.73 7.34 1.22
CA VAL A 156 14.83 7.67 2.13
C VAL A 156 15.49 6.40 2.63
N ALA A 157 16.81 6.34 2.53
CA ALA A 157 17.61 5.29 3.17
C ALA A 157 17.76 5.58 4.67
N THR A 158 16.87 4.99 5.48
CA THR A 158 16.82 5.20 6.93
C THR A 158 17.63 4.17 7.71
N GLY A 159 18.01 3.05 7.07
CA GLY A 159 18.56 1.88 7.74
C GLY A 159 17.48 1.00 8.37
N ALA A 160 17.84 -0.24 8.71
CA ALA A 160 17.00 -1.15 9.48
C ALA A 160 16.71 -0.59 10.89
N GLY A 161 15.56 -0.98 11.45
CA GLY A 161 15.12 -0.60 12.79
C GLY A 161 13.88 0.28 12.82
N THR A 162 13.61 0.87 13.98
CA THR A 162 12.46 1.73 14.21
C THR A 162 12.78 3.16 13.80
N VAL A 163 11.97 3.70 12.89
CA VAL A 163 12.05 5.07 12.40
C VAL A 163 10.85 5.86 12.90
N VAL A 164 11.11 7.00 13.53
CA VAL A 164 10.08 7.99 13.86
C VAL A 164 10.23 9.15 12.88
N ALA A 165 9.12 9.57 12.27
CA ALA A 165 9.14 10.63 11.27
C ALA A 165 8.00 11.63 11.47
N SER A 166 8.21 12.85 11.00
CA SER A 166 7.21 13.91 10.95
C SER A 166 7.16 14.57 9.59
N ILE A 167 5.96 14.72 9.03
CA ILE A 167 5.72 15.46 7.77
C ILE A 167 5.07 16.80 8.08
N PHE A 168 5.59 17.87 7.48
CA PHE A 168 5.14 19.25 7.66
C PHE A 168 5.52 20.11 6.45
N GLY A 169 4.93 21.30 6.34
CA GLY A 169 5.34 22.30 5.36
C GLY A 169 4.18 22.81 4.53
N THR A 170 4.36 22.91 3.22
CA THR A 170 3.32 23.48 2.34
C THR A 170 3.07 22.64 1.08
N VAL A 171 1.84 22.74 0.56
CA VAL A 171 1.46 22.21 -0.76
C VAL A 171 0.85 23.34 -1.57
N GLY A 172 1.41 23.59 -2.75
CA GLY A 172 0.91 24.61 -3.67
C GLY A 172 -0.06 24.03 -4.68
N TYR A 173 -1.20 24.70 -4.85
CA TYR A 173 -2.20 24.46 -5.88
C TYR A 173 -2.35 25.72 -6.74
N THR A 174 -3.00 25.61 -7.90
CA THR A 174 -3.20 26.75 -8.81
C THR A 174 -3.79 27.98 -8.11
N ASN A 175 -4.72 27.79 -7.17
CA ASN A 175 -5.47 28.88 -6.52
C ASN A 175 -5.33 28.90 -4.99
N ALA A 176 -4.40 28.12 -4.42
CA ALA A 176 -4.27 27.99 -2.96
C ALA A 176 -2.87 27.52 -2.56
N THR A 177 -2.42 27.92 -1.37
CA THR A 177 -1.23 27.34 -0.72
C THR A 177 -1.65 26.79 0.63
N CYS A 178 -1.64 25.47 0.75
CA CYS A 178 -1.99 24.77 1.96
C CYS A 178 -0.79 24.65 2.90
N TYR A 179 -0.95 24.96 4.17
CA TYR A 179 0.03 24.76 5.23
C TYR A 179 -0.32 23.49 6.01
N VAL A 180 0.51 22.46 5.88
CA VAL A 180 0.35 21.17 6.55
C VAL A 180 1.07 21.25 7.89
N LEU A 181 0.30 21.22 8.99
CA LEU A 181 0.86 21.14 10.33
C LEU A 181 1.54 19.78 10.54
N PRO A 182 2.54 19.69 11.44
CA PRO A 182 3.23 18.44 11.68
C PRO A 182 2.29 17.28 12.04
N THR A 183 2.47 16.14 11.37
CA THR A 183 1.99 14.84 11.81
C THR A 183 3.17 13.93 12.12
N VAL A 184 2.99 12.92 12.99
CA VAL A 184 4.05 12.00 13.43
C VAL A 184 3.65 10.55 13.16
N GLY A 185 4.62 9.74 12.73
CA GLY A 185 4.46 8.31 12.48
C GLY A 185 5.65 7.52 13.02
N SER A 186 5.44 6.22 13.25
CA SER A 186 6.49 5.26 13.61
C SER A 186 6.45 4.08 12.64
N PHE A 187 7.61 3.68 12.15
CA PHE A 187 7.77 2.69 11.09
C PHE A 187 8.82 1.69 11.50
N PHE A 188 8.56 0.41 11.28
CA PHE A 188 9.57 -0.63 11.47
C PHE A 188 10.15 -1.04 10.11
N VAL A 189 11.44 -0.83 9.94
CA VAL A 189 12.19 -1.23 8.75
C VAL A 189 12.87 -2.56 9.06
N PRO A 190 12.48 -3.66 8.38
CA PRO A 190 13.10 -4.95 8.61
C PRO A 190 14.58 -4.91 8.19
N GLU A 191 15.42 -5.63 8.93
CA GLU A 191 16.77 -5.95 8.48
C GLU A 191 16.68 -6.89 7.28
N GLU A 192 17.54 -6.69 6.28
CA GLU A 192 17.54 -7.56 5.11
C GLU A 192 17.98 -8.97 5.48
N GLY A 193 17.02 -9.91 5.48
CA GLY A 193 17.27 -11.33 5.54
C GLY A 193 17.51 -11.92 4.14
N PRO A 194 18.05 -13.14 4.02
CA PRO A 194 18.22 -13.80 2.72
C PRO A 194 16.90 -13.83 1.96
N LEU A 195 16.91 -13.40 0.70
CA LEU A 195 15.76 -13.57 -0.17
C LEU A 195 15.39 -15.06 -0.23
N PRO A 196 14.10 -15.45 -0.25
CA PRO A 196 13.69 -16.85 -0.26
C PRO A 196 14.34 -17.70 -1.38
N SER A 197 14.72 -17.07 -2.49
CA SER A 197 15.45 -17.73 -3.59
C SER A 197 16.89 -18.12 -3.23
N GLU A 198 17.56 -17.35 -2.36
CA GLU A 198 18.94 -17.57 -1.94
C GLU A 198 19.00 -18.58 -0.77
N ALA A 199 17.99 -18.57 0.11
CA ALA A 199 17.87 -19.53 1.21
C ALA A 199 17.58 -20.97 0.73
N ALA A 200 17.08 -21.12 -0.51
CA ALA A 200 16.75 -22.42 -1.11
C ALA A 200 17.92 -23.08 -1.85
N GLN A 201 19.06 -22.41 -2.03
CA GLN A 201 20.22 -22.98 -2.73
C GLN A 201 21.13 -23.72 -1.73
N PRO A 202 21.25 -25.06 -1.81
CA PRO A 202 22.22 -25.80 -1.02
C PRO A 202 23.63 -25.35 -1.39
N ALA A 203 24.49 -25.14 -0.40
CA ALA A 203 25.90 -24.84 -0.61
C ALA A 203 26.53 -25.86 -1.58
N PRO A 204 27.38 -25.42 -2.53
CA PRO A 204 28.07 -26.33 -3.45
C PRO A 204 28.85 -27.38 -2.65
N ALA A 205 28.59 -28.67 -2.95
CA ALA A 205 29.27 -29.77 -2.29
C ALA A 205 30.80 -29.66 -2.51
N PRO A 206 31.64 -29.95 -1.50
CA PRO A 206 33.09 -29.95 -1.66
C PRO A 206 33.52 -30.88 -2.79
N ALA A 207 34.42 -30.40 -3.65
CA ALA A 207 34.96 -31.18 -4.75
C ALA A 207 35.68 -32.44 -4.23
N PRO A 208 35.56 -33.62 -4.89
CA PRO A 208 36.28 -34.81 -4.49
C PRO A 208 37.80 -34.60 -4.50
N PRO A 209 38.54 -35.14 -3.53
CA PRO A 209 40.00 -35.09 -3.55
C PRO A 209 40.55 -35.82 -4.79
N ALA A 210 41.55 -35.21 -5.42
CA ALA A 210 42.26 -35.72 -6.59
C ALA A 210 43.14 -36.93 -6.30
#